data_AF-A0AAT9GP59-F1
#
_entry.id   AF-A0AAT9GP59-F1
#
_cell.length_a   1.000
_cell.length_b   1.000
_cell.length_c   1.000
_cell.angle_alpha   90.00
_cell.angle_beta   90.00
_cell.angle_gamma   90.00
#
_symmetry.space_group_name_H-M   'P 1'
#
loop_
_entity.id
_entity.type
_entity.pdbx_description
1 polymer ?
#
loop_
_entity_poly.entity_id
_entity_poly.type
_entity_poly.pdbx_seq_one_letter_code
_entity_poly.pdbx_strand_id
1 'polypeptide(L)'
;MIKIKLTVLQKLKNSGYSVTEDKDKVIIHYTPPSINEAMSSDEDVENVNRYIEILGEKVGDEVIITEAYVMEGNIKKRKLDESELELWIEYLGE
;
A
#
# COMPACT_ATOMS: atom_id res chain seq x y z
N MET A 1 -11.36 -11.17 -6.62
CA MET A 1 -11.79 -10.43 -5.41
C MET A 1 -10.87 -10.80 -4.26
N ILE A 2 -10.04 -9.85 -3.86
CA ILE A 2 -8.92 -10.09 -2.96
C ILE A 2 -9.31 -9.75 -1.52
N LYS A 3 -8.89 -10.59 -0.56
CA LYS A 3 -9.22 -10.45 0.85
C LYS A 3 -8.00 -10.58 1.75
N ILE A 4 -7.93 -9.75 2.77
CA ILE A 4 -6.89 -9.81 3.81
C ILE A 4 -7.53 -9.89 5.20
N LYS A 5 -6.93 -10.63 6.12
CA LYS A 5 -7.39 -10.70 7.51
C LYS A 5 -7.05 -9.41 8.24
N LEU A 6 -7.90 -8.97 9.17
CA LEU A 6 -7.61 -7.81 10.03
C LEU A 6 -6.30 -7.98 10.83
N THR A 7 -5.92 -9.21 11.16
CA THR A 7 -4.66 -9.50 11.84
C THR A 7 -3.43 -9.13 10.99
N VAL A 8 -3.53 -9.23 9.66
CA VAL A 8 -2.46 -8.81 8.73
C VAL A 8 -2.33 -7.28 8.75
N LEU A 9 -3.44 -6.53 8.76
CA LEU A 9 -3.40 -5.07 8.88
C LEU A 9 -2.68 -4.59 10.14
N GLN A 10 -2.85 -5.29 11.27
CA GLN A 10 -2.13 -4.96 12.51
C GLN A 10 -0.62 -5.18 12.37
N LYS A 11 -0.18 -6.20 11.61
CA LYS A 11 1.24 -6.39 11.29
C LYS A 11 1.76 -5.25 10.43
N LEU A 12 1.00 -4.83 9.39
CA LEU A 12 1.39 -3.75 8.48
C LEU A 12 1.75 -2.45 9.20
N LYS A 13 0.95 -2.06 10.21
CA LYS A 13 1.23 -0.87 11.03
C LYS A 13 2.61 -0.87 11.69
N ASN A 14 3.23 -2.05 11.86
CA ASN A 14 4.56 -2.22 12.45
C ASN A 14 5.67 -2.44 11.40
N SER A 15 5.34 -2.51 10.11
CA SER A 15 6.25 -2.91 9.03
C SER A 15 6.47 -1.82 7.96
N GLY A 16 6.36 -0.55 8.35
CA GLY A 16 6.59 0.58 7.43
C GLY A 16 5.41 0.93 6.53
N TYR A 17 4.22 0.37 6.79
CA TYR A 17 2.99 0.76 6.13
C TYR A 17 2.23 1.76 6.99
N SER A 18 1.58 2.72 6.34
CA SER A 18 0.56 3.55 6.98
C SER A 18 -0.81 2.94 6.72
N VAL A 19 -1.54 2.60 7.77
CA VAL A 19 -2.89 2.02 7.66
C VAL A 19 -3.87 2.96 8.34
N THR A 20 -4.78 3.53 7.55
CA THR A 20 -5.89 4.37 8.02
C THR A 20 -7.18 3.58 7.95
N GLU A 21 -7.89 3.49 9.08
CA GLU A 21 -9.19 2.84 9.19
C GLU A 21 -10.25 3.89 9.49
N ASP A 22 -11.28 4.01 8.66
CA ASP A 22 -12.45 4.87 8.88
C ASP A 22 -13.73 4.05 8.76
N LYS A 23 -14.33 3.69 9.90
CA LYS A 23 -15.52 2.83 10.02
C LYS A 23 -15.39 1.51 9.24
N ASP A 24 -15.85 1.52 8.00
CA ASP A 24 -15.95 0.41 7.07
C ASP A 24 -14.86 0.45 6.00
N LYS A 25 -14.09 1.54 5.91
CA LYS A 25 -13.06 1.74 4.88
C LYS A 25 -11.67 1.59 5.47
N VAL A 26 -10.80 0.99 4.69
CA VAL A 26 -9.38 0.86 4.99
C VAL A 26 -8.57 1.41 3.83
N ILE A 27 -7.62 2.27 4.16
CA ILE A 27 -6.65 2.82 3.23
C ILE A 27 -5.27 2.41 3.72
N ILE A 28 -4.51 1.74 2.86
CA ILE A 28 -3.15 1.29 3.15
C ILE A 28 -2.22 2.05 2.20
N HIS A 29 -1.25 2.75 2.76
CA HIS A 29 -0.16 3.35 2.02
C HIS A 29 1.11 2.55 2.25
N TYR A 30 1.72 2.11 1.16
CA TYR A 30 3.02 1.47 1.15
C TYR A 30 4.01 2.32 0.37
N THR A 31 5.04 2.80 1.05
CA THR A 31 6.18 3.44 0.40
C THR A 31 7.27 2.38 0.30
N PRO A 32 7.55 1.81 -0.89
CA PRO A 32 8.72 0.96 -1.04
C PRO A 32 9.97 1.78 -0.69
N PRO A 33 10.95 1.20 0.04
CA PRO A 33 12.21 1.89 0.28
C PRO A 33 12.80 2.29 -1.07
N SER A 34 13.04 3.59 -1.25
CA SER A 34 13.62 4.06 -2.50
C SER A 34 15.04 3.54 -2.59
N ILE A 35 15.42 3.02 -3.77
CA ILE A 35 16.83 2.68 -4.08
C ILE A 35 17.79 3.83 -3.75
N ASN A 36 17.29 5.08 -3.70
CA ASN A 36 18.04 6.27 -3.32
C ASN A 36 18.51 6.34 -1.86
N GLU A 37 18.04 5.50 -0.93
CA GLU A 37 18.70 5.45 0.40
C GLU A 37 20.11 4.81 0.34
N ALA A 38 20.49 4.22 -0.80
CA ALA A 38 21.84 3.68 -1.04
C ALA A 38 22.77 4.62 -1.85
N MET A 39 22.28 5.75 -2.38
CA MET A 39 23.10 6.73 -3.10
C MET A 39 22.94 8.11 -2.46
N SER A 40 23.97 8.53 -1.72
CA SER A 40 24.06 9.87 -1.15
C SER A 40 24.01 10.95 -2.23
N SER A 41 23.30 12.04 -1.91
CA SER A 41 23.46 13.40 -2.42
C SER A 41 23.32 13.63 -3.92
N ASP A 42 22.18 14.15 -4.33
CA ASP A 42 22.12 15.26 -5.30
C ASP A 42 20.82 16.05 -5.05
N GLU A 43 20.99 17.34 -4.81
CA GLU A 43 19.93 18.35 -4.79
C GLU A 43 19.29 18.41 -6.19
N ASP A 44 17.98 18.71 -6.28
CA ASP A 44 17.23 18.92 -7.54
C ASP A 44 16.70 17.70 -8.33
N VAL A 45 16.28 16.63 -7.64
CA VAL A 45 15.20 15.77 -8.20
C VAL A 45 13.95 16.06 -7.37
N GLU A 46 12.91 16.63 -7.99
CA GLU A 46 11.57 16.69 -7.40
C GLU A 46 11.29 15.32 -6.79
N ASN A 47 11.32 15.23 -5.46
CA ASN A 47 11.14 13.99 -4.70
C ASN A 47 9.69 13.56 -4.90
N VAL A 48 9.39 12.95 -6.05
CA VAL A 48 8.04 12.48 -6.33
C VAL A 48 7.87 11.25 -5.45
N ASN A 49 7.36 11.47 -4.24
CA ASN A 49 7.03 10.44 -3.28
C ASN A 49 6.08 9.46 -3.95
N ARG A 50 6.64 8.38 -4.49
CA ARG A 50 5.91 7.30 -5.13
C ARG A 50 5.53 6.31 -4.06
N TYR A 51 4.24 6.07 -3.91
CA TYR A 51 3.70 5.11 -2.96
C TYR A 51 2.55 4.35 -3.59
N ILE A 52 2.22 3.21 -3.02
CA ILE A 52 1.06 2.42 -3.41
C ILE A 52 -0.06 2.74 -2.43
N GLU A 53 -1.21 3.16 -2.94
CA GLU A 53 -2.45 3.31 -2.18
C GLU A 53 -3.37 2.15 -2.48
N ILE A 54 -3.75 1.41 -1.43
CA ILE A 54 -4.66 0.27 -1.51
C ILE A 54 -5.91 0.62 -0.72
N LEU A 55 -7.05 0.54 -1.40
CA LEU A 55 -8.37 0.82 -0.86
C LEU A 55 -9.09 -0.51 -0.60
N GLY A 56 -9.70 -0.63 0.56
CA GLY A 56 -10.49 -1.79 0.91
C GLY A 56 -11.67 -1.46 1.82
N GLU A 57 -12.57 -2.42 1.92
CA GLU A 57 -13.76 -2.36 2.76
C GLU A 57 -13.74 -3.49 3.79
N LYS A 58 -13.96 -3.13 5.05
CA LYS A 58 -14.00 -4.07 6.16
C LYS A 58 -15.33 -4.82 6.17
N VAL A 59 -15.23 -6.15 6.13
CA VAL A 59 -16.38 -7.06 6.15
C VAL A 59 -16.09 -8.15 7.18
N GLY A 60 -16.71 -8.02 8.37
CA GLY A 60 -16.45 -8.90 9.50
C GLY A 60 -14.99 -8.80 9.97
N ASP A 61 -14.28 -9.94 9.94
CA ASP A 61 -12.88 -10.07 10.32
C ASP A 61 -11.90 -9.95 9.15
N GLU A 62 -12.40 -9.58 7.97
CA GLU A 62 -11.64 -9.43 6.74
C GLU A 62 -11.74 -8.02 6.17
N VAL A 63 -10.81 -7.66 5.29
CA VAL A 63 -10.89 -6.48 4.43
C VAL A 63 -10.85 -6.95 2.99
N ILE A 64 -11.86 -6.55 2.23
CA ILE A 64 -11.98 -6.80 0.80
C ILE A 64 -11.28 -5.66 0.09
N ILE A 65 -10.22 -5.96 -0.65
CA ILE A 65 -9.51 -4.97 -1.45
C ILE A 65 -10.39 -4.64 -2.66
N THR A 66 -10.73 -3.36 -2.79
CA THR A 66 -11.59 -2.86 -3.88
C THR A 66 -10.75 -2.30 -5.00
N GLU A 67 -9.69 -1.54 -4.68
CA GLU A 67 -8.82 -0.92 -5.67
C GLU A 67 -7.40 -0.70 -5.14
N ALA A 68 -6.43 -0.61 -6.04
CA ALA A 68 -5.10 -0.15 -5.69
C ALA A 68 -4.46 0.67 -6.81
N TYR A 69 -3.66 1.65 -6.42
CA TYR A 69 -3.06 2.62 -7.33
C TYR A 69 -1.60 2.90 -6.95
N VAL A 70 -0.76 3.01 -7.96
CA VAL A 70 0.53 3.69 -7.83
C VAL A 70 0.27 5.20 -7.87
N MET A 71 0.64 5.86 -6.78
CA MET A 71 0.54 7.29 -6.58
C MET A 71 1.90 7.95 -6.80
N GLU A 72 1.92 9.12 -7.42
CA GLU A 72 3.06 10.05 -7.42
C GLU A 72 2.59 11.34 -6.76
N GLY A 73 2.98 11.56 -5.50
CA GLY A 73 2.34 12.60 -4.69
C GLY A 73 0.84 12.36 -4.63
N ASN A 74 0.02 13.32 -5.08
CA ASN A 74 -1.44 13.23 -5.05
C ASN A 74 -2.09 12.72 -6.35
N ILE A 75 -1.29 12.21 -7.31
CA ILE A 75 -1.78 11.81 -8.63
C ILE A 75 -1.81 10.29 -8.75
N LYS A 76 -2.99 9.72 -9.07
CA LYS A 76 -3.15 8.31 -9.46
C LYS A 76 -2.51 8.08 -10.84
N LYS A 77 -1.31 7.49 -10.87
CA LYS A 77 -0.56 7.24 -12.12
C LYS A 77 -1.00 5.96 -12.82
N ARG A 78 -1.16 4.88 -12.05
CA ARG A 78 -1.46 3.55 -12.58
C ARG A 78 -2.32 2.79 -11.61
N LYS A 79 -3.38 2.14 -12.10
CA LYS A 79 -4.15 1.17 -11.33
C LYS A 79 -3.39 -0.16 -11.32
N LEU A 80 -3.21 -0.76 -10.14
CA LEU A 80 -2.64 -2.11 -10.04
C LEU A 80 -3.69 -3.12 -10.52
N ASP A 81 -3.21 -4.16 -11.20
CA ASP A 81 -4.04 -5.30 -11.56
C ASP A 81 -4.12 -6.35 -10.44
N GLU A 82 -4.99 -7.35 -10.63
CA GLU A 82 -5.25 -8.39 -9.61
C GLU A 82 -3.98 -9.20 -9.32
N SER A 83 -3.17 -9.50 -10.33
CA SER A 83 -1.96 -10.31 -10.15
C SER A 83 -0.89 -9.57 -9.33
N GLU A 84 -0.73 -8.26 -9.51
CA GLU A 84 0.15 -7.46 -8.66
C GLU A 84 -0.32 -7.40 -7.20
N LEU A 85 -1.63 -7.35 -6.99
CA LEU A 85 -2.22 -7.35 -5.65
C LEU A 85 -2.10 -8.71 -4.96
N GLU A 86 -2.22 -9.80 -5.71
CA GLU A 86 -1.99 -11.16 -5.20
C GLU A 86 -0.55 -11.31 -4.70
N LEU A 87 0.43 -10.91 -5.51
CA LEU A 87 1.85 -10.93 -5.13
C LEU A 87 2.12 -10.12 -3.86
N TRP A 88 1.50 -8.94 -3.75
CA TRP A 88 1.61 -8.12 -2.54
C TRP A 88 1.07 -8.85 -1.31
N ILE A 89 -0.04 -9.58 -1.41
CA ILE A 89 -0.62 -10.32 -0.27
C ILE A 89 0.17 -11.56 0.08
N GLU A 90 0.68 -12.28 -0.92
CA GLU A 90 1.57 -13.42 -0.69
C GLU A 90 2.77 -12.98 0.15
N TYR A 91 3.38 -11.84 -0.20
CA TYR A 91 4.48 -11.25 0.57
C TYR A 91 4.09 -10.90 2.03
N LEU A 92 2.83 -10.53 2.29
CA LEU A 92 2.35 -10.21 3.65
C LEU A 92 1.94 -11.43 4.48
N GLY A 93 1.69 -12.56 3.81
CA GLY A 93 1.24 -13.81 4.40
C GLY A 93 2.35 -14.69 4.96
N GLU A 94 3.60 -14.45 4.54
CA GLU A 94 4.82 -15.09 5.07
C GLU A 94 5.24 -14.59 6.48
#